data_AF-A0A5C6MM26-F1
#
_entry.id   AF-A0A5C6MM26-F1
#
_cell.length_a   1.000
_cell.length_b   1.000
_cell.length_c   1.000
_cell.angle_alpha   90.00
_cell.angle_beta   90.00
_cell.angle_gamma   90.00
#
_symmetry.space_group_name_H-M   'P 1'
#
loop_
_entity.id
_entity.type
_entity.pdbx_description
1 polymer ?
#
loop_
_entity_poly.entity_id
_entity_poly.type
_entity_poly.pdbx_seq_one_letter_code
_entity_poly.pdbx_strand_id
1 'polypeptide(L)'
;MLERHACLTWMLLCVLVRQASGQNHAPEGVLNCCEGDVLFLLDSSGSVSSYEHSRMLTFLSELLQPFSLGEGQVRVGLLQVGSQPRLEFGFDTHGTQSGLQESLRNTKPLRGDTKTVEALKIAKERVLRPGVPGGAREGLPRVLVWLTDGVNPGDVMGPMAELRQEGIAVLVVSTGHSNYLVMREVVTPPLENHLYFVDIDDMSIITDDLRDAIIEIIRAERINIHDISTNSATVQWRPVLSGLRGYYEVRFGPLVTQVPGGGGGAETGTSPSTGGSQYQRLVQPADSSTARLTGLKPDTTYTVTLIPESNEHSFNALTATFTTKPEVLSPSVVTVTESGATSVRLSWGPLQPQTVTSYYIEYSPLPRGELRTATVHRTQNSTLLTDLQPGTTYLVTITARYASGKGKAMSVKACTEEETPALADLQLTTVGSDAVQVNWKVGEGGPSGYLLTWEGQQSSATGQRSTVYLPPDSQTTRLTNLPPSARVCVSPIYHTGRGNGLCCTANFHPDLLTYGYQS
;
A
#
# COMPACT_ATOMS: atom_id res chain seq x y z
N MET A 1 -83.50 40.83 -44.36
CA MET A 1 -84.12 41.62 -43.27
C MET A 1 -83.55 41.10 -41.97
N LEU A 2 -82.56 41.83 -41.45
CA LEU A 2 -82.71 42.73 -40.29
C LEU A 2 -82.86 41.91 -38.99
N GLU A 3 -81.77 41.73 -38.24
CA GLU A 3 -81.28 42.63 -37.16
C GLU A 3 -82.00 42.37 -35.81
N ARG A 4 -81.27 41.78 -34.84
CA ARG A 4 -80.66 42.42 -33.63
C ARG A 4 -81.68 42.58 -32.49
N HIS A 5 -81.38 42.13 -31.25
CA HIS A 5 -80.51 42.78 -30.26
C HIS A 5 -80.18 41.79 -29.10
N ALA A 6 -78.92 41.59 -28.66
CA ALA A 6 -78.06 42.39 -27.74
C ALA A 6 -78.47 42.22 -26.25
N CYS A 7 -77.63 42.09 -25.20
CA CYS A 7 -76.23 42.39 -24.82
C CYS A 7 -75.85 41.42 -23.65
N LEU A 8 -74.60 41.10 -23.29
CA LEU A 8 -73.62 41.86 -22.48
C LEU A 8 -72.27 41.10 -22.46
N THR A 9 -71.19 41.63 -23.06
CA THR A 9 -69.97 42.20 -22.43
C THR A 9 -69.27 41.42 -21.29
N TRP A 10 -68.02 40.97 -21.52
CA TRP A 10 -66.82 41.48 -20.82
C TRP A 10 -65.50 40.98 -21.42
N MET A 11 -64.48 41.84 -21.34
CA MET A 11 -63.14 41.76 -21.93
C MET A 11 -62.30 40.60 -21.40
N LEU A 12 -61.38 40.07 -22.20
CA LEU A 12 -60.10 39.61 -21.65
C LEU A 12 -58.91 39.89 -22.58
N LEU A 13 -57.87 40.39 -21.92
CA LEU A 13 -56.61 40.96 -22.38
C LEU A 13 -55.70 39.89 -23.01
N CYS A 14 -55.05 40.21 -24.14
CA CYS A 14 -54.01 39.39 -24.75
C CYS A 14 -52.75 39.35 -23.87
N VAL A 15 -52.37 38.16 -23.39
CA VAL A 15 -51.02 37.85 -22.90
C VAL A 15 -50.32 37.00 -23.96
N LEU A 16 -49.23 37.53 -24.52
CA LEU A 16 -48.32 36.80 -25.39
C LEU A 16 -47.52 35.79 -24.56
N VAL A 17 -47.91 34.51 -24.58
CA VAL A 17 -47.05 33.41 -24.15
C VAL A 17 -46.21 32.98 -25.34
N ARG A 18 -44.90 33.26 -25.28
CA ARG A 18 -43.90 32.59 -26.11
C ARG A 18 -44.00 31.10 -25.86
N GLN A 19 -44.39 30.33 -26.88
CA GLN A 19 -44.23 28.88 -26.85
C GLN A 19 -42.73 28.57 -26.82
N ALA A 20 -42.22 28.21 -25.64
CA ALA A 20 -40.97 27.49 -25.53
C ALA A 20 -41.22 26.10 -26.16
N SER A 21 -40.48 25.81 -27.21
CA SER A 21 -40.40 24.49 -27.83
C SER A 21 -40.10 23.45 -26.74
N GLY A 22 -41.09 22.63 -26.40
CA GLY A 22 -40.89 21.45 -25.56
C GLY A 22 -39.86 20.56 -26.22
N GLN A 23 -38.70 20.44 -25.59
CA GLN A 23 -37.76 19.37 -25.91
C GLN A 23 -38.46 18.06 -25.58
N ASN A 24 -38.62 17.19 -26.58
CA ASN A 24 -39.01 15.80 -26.36
C ASN A 24 -37.93 15.15 -25.48
N HIS A 25 -38.18 15.10 -24.18
CA HIS A 25 -37.43 14.23 -23.27
C HIS A 25 -37.69 12.78 -23.68
N ALA A 26 -36.62 12.01 -23.87
CA ALA A 26 -36.69 10.55 -23.92
C ALA A 26 -37.35 10.02 -22.62
N PRO A 27 -38.08 8.90 -22.66
CA PRO A 27 -38.79 8.41 -21.48
C PRO A 27 -37.80 8.10 -20.36
N GLU A 28 -38.06 8.63 -19.16
CA GLU A 28 -37.49 8.14 -17.91
C GLU A 28 -37.73 6.62 -17.81
N GLY A 29 -36.69 5.84 -17.44
CA GLY A 29 -36.92 4.51 -16.87
C GLY A 29 -36.27 3.30 -17.55
N VAL A 30 -35.17 3.42 -18.29
CA VAL A 30 -34.36 2.25 -18.68
C VAL A 30 -32.97 2.32 -18.01
N LEU A 31 -32.72 1.40 -17.07
CA LEU A 31 -31.45 1.24 -16.38
C LEU A 31 -30.49 0.42 -17.25
N ASN A 32 -29.57 1.09 -17.96
CA ASN A 32 -28.45 0.47 -18.67
C ASN A 32 -27.16 0.35 -17.79
N CYS A 33 -27.21 0.89 -16.57
CA CYS A 33 -26.96 0.10 -15.38
C CYS A 33 -25.90 -1.00 -15.33
N CYS A 34 -26.44 -2.21 -15.33
CA CYS A 34 -26.18 -3.17 -14.27
C CYS A 34 -26.02 -4.55 -14.93
N GLU A 35 -24.91 -5.22 -14.67
CA GLU A 35 -24.60 -6.53 -15.23
C GLU A 35 -24.42 -7.49 -14.06
N GLY A 36 -25.38 -8.39 -13.89
CA GLY A 36 -25.43 -9.32 -12.78
C GLY A 36 -26.59 -10.30 -12.94
N ASP A 37 -26.59 -11.36 -12.14
CA ASP A 37 -27.60 -12.41 -12.19
C ASP A 37 -28.48 -12.36 -10.94
N VAL A 38 -29.79 -12.21 -11.12
CA VAL A 38 -30.76 -12.02 -10.03
C VAL A 38 -31.78 -13.15 -10.04
N LEU A 39 -31.67 -14.07 -9.07
CA LEU A 39 -32.63 -15.15 -8.88
C LEU A 39 -33.71 -14.73 -7.89
N PHE A 40 -34.96 -14.83 -8.29
CA PHE A 40 -36.11 -14.71 -7.40
C PHE A 40 -36.53 -16.09 -6.91
N LEU A 41 -36.49 -16.28 -5.59
CA LEU A 41 -37.06 -17.43 -4.91
C LEU A 41 -38.46 -17.04 -4.43
N LEU A 42 -39.49 -17.49 -5.13
CA LEU A 42 -40.87 -17.10 -4.88
C LEU A 42 -41.59 -18.18 -4.07
N ASP A 43 -42.09 -17.84 -2.90
CA ASP A 43 -42.96 -18.73 -2.15
C ASP A 43 -44.30 -18.89 -2.87
N SER A 44 -44.64 -20.13 -3.18
CA SER A 44 -45.89 -20.50 -3.85
C SER A 44 -46.51 -21.73 -3.19
N SER A 45 -46.19 -21.94 -1.92
CA SER A 45 -46.70 -23.03 -1.08
C SER A 45 -48.19 -22.84 -0.75
N GLY A 46 -48.76 -23.79 -0.01
CA GLY A 46 -50.18 -23.83 0.30
C GLY A 46 -50.67 -22.79 1.30
N SER A 47 -49.78 -22.15 2.05
CA SER A 47 -50.11 -21.03 2.96
C SER A 47 -50.30 -19.71 2.21
N VAL A 48 -49.66 -19.57 1.04
CA VAL A 48 -49.79 -18.41 0.16
C VAL A 48 -51.10 -18.49 -0.63
N SER A 49 -52.00 -17.52 -0.42
CA SER A 49 -53.24 -17.45 -1.18
C SER A 49 -52.99 -17.10 -2.66
N SER A 50 -53.96 -17.39 -3.53
CA SER A 50 -53.85 -16.99 -4.94
C SER A 50 -53.81 -15.46 -5.14
N TYR A 51 -54.37 -14.72 -4.19
CA TYR A 51 -54.28 -13.26 -4.17
C TYR A 51 -52.84 -12.83 -3.89
N GLU A 52 -52.24 -13.32 -2.79
CA GLU A 52 -50.86 -13.00 -2.41
C GLU A 52 -49.86 -13.39 -3.50
N HIS A 53 -50.01 -14.59 -4.07
CA HIS A 53 -49.16 -15.03 -5.18
C HIS A 53 -49.23 -14.08 -6.39
N SER A 54 -50.44 -13.65 -6.77
CA SER A 54 -50.63 -12.69 -7.86
C SER A 54 -50.05 -11.32 -7.54
N ARG A 55 -50.14 -10.87 -6.29
CA ARG A 55 -49.56 -9.59 -5.83
C ARG A 55 -48.03 -9.64 -5.86
N MET A 56 -47.41 -10.74 -5.40
CA MET A 56 -45.96 -10.93 -5.49
C MET A 56 -45.46 -10.92 -6.94
N LEU A 57 -46.15 -11.59 -7.86
CA LEU A 57 -45.78 -11.55 -9.29
C LEU A 57 -45.95 -10.16 -9.91
N THR A 58 -46.98 -9.41 -9.49
CA THR A 58 -47.17 -8.01 -9.93
C THR A 58 -46.04 -7.13 -9.41
N PHE A 59 -45.68 -7.27 -8.14
CA PHE A 59 -44.52 -6.59 -7.56
C PHE A 59 -43.22 -6.91 -8.30
N LEU A 60 -42.94 -8.20 -8.60
CA LEU A 60 -41.77 -8.57 -9.39
C LEU A 60 -41.79 -7.94 -10.78
N SER A 61 -42.96 -7.85 -11.42
CA SER A 61 -43.14 -7.22 -12.72
C SER A 61 -42.75 -5.74 -12.69
N GLU A 62 -43.20 -4.99 -11.67
CA GLU A 62 -42.91 -3.57 -11.45
C GLU A 62 -41.46 -3.32 -11.02
N LEU A 63 -40.93 -4.16 -10.13
CA LEU A 63 -39.53 -4.13 -9.70
C LEU A 63 -38.59 -4.27 -10.91
N LEU A 64 -38.91 -5.21 -11.80
CA LEU A 64 -38.05 -5.58 -12.92
C LEU A 64 -38.22 -4.71 -14.16
N GLN A 65 -39.33 -3.99 -14.31
CA GLN A 65 -39.66 -3.21 -15.50
C GLN A 65 -38.56 -2.23 -15.95
N PRO A 66 -37.82 -1.54 -15.05
CA PRO A 66 -36.78 -0.61 -15.48
C PRO A 66 -35.45 -1.26 -15.86
N PHE A 67 -35.24 -2.56 -15.61
CA PHE A 67 -33.98 -3.22 -15.94
C PHE A 67 -33.87 -3.49 -17.44
N SER A 68 -32.68 -3.23 -18.00
CA SER A 68 -32.26 -3.81 -19.27
C SER A 68 -31.90 -5.28 -19.06
N LEU A 69 -32.34 -6.15 -19.96
CA LEU A 69 -32.18 -7.61 -19.84
C LEU A 69 -31.29 -8.17 -20.97
N GLY A 70 -30.54 -9.22 -20.67
CA GLY A 70 -29.82 -9.99 -21.68
C GLY A 70 -28.29 -10.03 -21.50
N GLU A 71 -27.58 -10.20 -22.62
CA GLU A 71 -26.11 -10.24 -22.63
C GLU A 71 -25.51 -8.87 -22.33
N GLY A 72 -24.50 -8.81 -21.46
CA GLY A 72 -23.94 -7.55 -20.95
C GLY A 72 -24.86 -6.78 -20.00
N GLN A 73 -26.03 -7.34 -19.64
CA GLN A 73 -27.06 -6.70 -18.81
C GLN A 73 -27.47 -7.59 -17.63
N VAL A 74 -28.55 -7.25 -16.92
CA VAL A 74 -29.12 -8.12 -15.88
C VAL A 74 -29.73 -9.35 -16.53
N ARG A 75 -29.53 -10.51 -15.91
CA ARG A 75 -30.27 -11.73 -16.23
C ARG A 75 -31.08 -12.17 -15.01
N VAL A 76 -32.30 -12.63 -15.25
CA VAL A 76 -33.26 -12.92 -14.20
C VAL A 76 -33.69 -14.38 -14.27
N GLY A 77 -33.75 -15.03 -13.12
CA GLY A 77 -34.33 -16.37 -12.96
C GLY A 77 -35.48 -16.34 -11.96
N LEU A 78 -36.42 -17.28 -12.09
CA LEU A 78 -37.54 -17.46 -11.16
C LEU A 78 -37.66 -18.92 -10.74
N LEU A 79 -37.53 -19.17 -9.44
CA LEU A 79 -37.68 -20.48 -8.82
C LEU A 79 -38.83 -20.44 -7.81
N GLN A 80 -39.87 -21.23 -8.04
CA GLN A 80 -41.01 -21.33 -7.13
C GLN A 80 -40.80 -22.39 -6.04
N VAL A 81 -41.21 -22.08 -4.81
CA VAL A 81 -41.27 -22.99 -3.66
C VAL A 81 -42.67 -23.61 -3.56
N GLY A 82 -42.76 -24.91 -3.30
CA GLY A 82 -43.98 -25.69 -3.09
C GLY A 82 -43.63 -27.14 -2.77
N SER A 83 -44.59 -28.08 -2.78
CA SER A 83 -44.30 -29.50 -2.48
C SER A 83 -43.21 -30.10 -3.40
N GLN A 84 -43.13 -29.58 -4.63
CA GLN A 84 -42.08 -29.89 -5.60
C GLN A 84 -41.57 -28.56 -6.17
N PRO A 85 -40.47 -28.00 -5.64
CA PRO A 85 -39.92 -26.74 -6.12
C PRO A 85 -39.62 -26.79 -7.63
N ARG A 86 -39.96 -25.71 -8.35
CA ARG A 86 -39.91 -25.68 -9.82
C ARG A 86 -39.24 -24.42 -10.34
N LEU A 87 -38.19 -24.60 -11.14
CA LEU A 87 -37.57 -23.52 -11.91
C LEU A 87 -38.50 -23.18 -13.07
N GLU A 88 -39.10 -21.99 -13.06
CA GLU A 88 -39.94 -21.50 -14.16
C GLU A 88 -39.08 -21.09 -15.34
N PHE A 89 -37.99 -20.37 -15.08
CA PHE A 89 -36.99 -19.98 -16.07
C PHE A 89 -35.65 -19.67 -15.41
N GLY A 90 -34.56 -19.95 -16.15
CA GLY A 90 -33.18 -19.66 -15.75
C GLY A 90 -32.67 -18.34 -16.34
N PHE A 91 -31.42 -18.01 -16.04
CA PHE A 91 -30.80 -16.73 -16.46
C PHE A 91 -30.66 -16.56 -17.98
N ASP A 92 -30.67 -17.64 -18.74
CA ASP A 92 -30.52 -17.66 -20.20
C ASP A 92 -31.86 -17.61 -20.95
N THR A 93 -32.99 -17.62 -20.26
CA THR A 93 -34.31 -17.78 -20.90
C THR A 93 -34.87 -16.46 -21.44
N HIS A 94 -34.70 -15.34 -20.72
CA HIS A 94 -35.31 -14.06 -21.09
C HIS A 94 -34.26 -12.96 -21.30
N GLY A 95 -34.17 -12.47 -22.54
CA GLY A 95 -33.36 -11.30 -22.92
C GLY A 95 -34.17 -10.06 -23.27
N THR A 96 -35.50 -10.08 -23.12
CA THR A 96 -36.39 -8.95 -23.45
C THR A 96 -37.43 -8.74 -22.36
N GLN A 97 -37.82 -7.49 -22.14
CA GLN A 97 -38.87 -7.16 -21.17
C GLN A 97 -40.20 -7.83 -21.53
N SER A 98 -40.62 -7.82 -22.79
CA SER A 98 -41.89 -8.43 -23.20
C SER A 98 -41.96 -9.91 -22.83
N GLY A 99 -40.89 -10.68 -23.08
CA GLY A 99 -40.85 -12.10 -22.76
C GLY A 99 -40.83 -12.37 -21.26
N LEU A 100 -40.08 -11.59 -20.48
CA LEU A 100 -40.06 -11.71 -19.02
C LEU A 100 -41.45 -11.40 -18.42
N GLN A 101 -42.05 -10.29 -18.82
CA GLN A 101 -43.34 -9.83 -18.30
C GLN A 101 -44.48 -10.82 -18.64
N GLU A 102 -44.45 -11.41 -19.84
CA GLU A 102 -45.40 -12.47 -20.22
C GLU A 102 -45.23 -13.73 -19.36
N SER A 103 -44.00 -14.18 -19.12
CA SER A 103 -43.72 -15.33 -18.26
C SER A 103 -44.17 -15.09 -16.81
N LEU A 104 -43.88 -13.92 -16.24
CA LEU A 104 -44.32 -13.55 -14.90
C LEU A 104 -45.85 -13.58 -14.79
N ARG A 105 -46.55 -12.97 -15.76
CA ARG A 105 -48.02 -12.93 -15.80
C ARG A 105 -48.67 -14.32 -15.91
N ASN A 106 -48.03 -15.24 -16.61
CA ASN A 106 -48.56 -16.58 -16.87
C ASN A 106 -48.15 -17.63 -15.81
N THR A 107 -47.30 -17.24 -14.84
CA THR A 107 -46.82 -18.13 -13.79
C THR A 107 -47.97 -18.51 -12.84
N LYS A 108 -48.15 -19.82 -12.62
CA LYS A 108 -49.20 -20.37 -11.74
C LYS A 108 -48.60 -20.85 -10.42
N PRO A 109 -49.32 -20.68 -9.29
CA PRO A 109 -48.85 -21.14 -7.98
C PRO A 109 -48.77 -22.67 -7.93
N LEU A 110 -47.73 -23.20 -7.28
CA LEU A 110 -47.50 -24.64 -7.11
C LEU A 110 -48.43 -25.27 -6.06
N ARG A 111 -48.62 -24.57 -4.93
CA ARG A 111 -49.31 -25.01 -3.71
C ARG A 111 -48.59 -26.18 -3.01
N GLY A 112 -49.17 -26.64 -1.91
CA GLY A 112 -48.67 -27.77 -1.12
C GLY A 112 -47.71 -27.36 -0.01
N ASP A 113 -46.80 -28.25 0.36
CA ASP A 113 -45.84 -28.05 1.44
C ASP A 113 -44.79 -26.98 1.11
N THR A 114 -44.28 -26.29 2.12
CA THR A 114 -43.24 -25.27 1.96
C THR A 114 -41.84 -25.90 1.97
N LYS A 115 -41.36 -26.37 0.81
CA LYS A 115 -40.04 -27.02 0.71
C LYS A 115 -38.90 -26.06 0.33
N THR A 116 -38.69 -25.00 1.11
CA THR A 116 -37.68 -23.97 0.80
C THR A 116 -36.26 -24.53 0.78
N VAL A 117 -35.90 -25.44 1.69
CA VAL A 117 -34.55 -26.05 1.72
C VAL A 117 -34.23 -26.84 0.44
N GLU A 118 -35.21 -27.55 -0.13
CA GLU A 118 -35.03 -28.25 -1.41
C GLU A 118 -34.89 -27.24 -2.56
N ALA A 119 -35.66 -26.15 -2.54
CA ALA A 119 -35.55 -25.08 -3.53
C ALA A 119 -34.16 -24.40 -3.48
N LEU A 120 -33.62 -24.14 -2.29
CA LEU A 120 -32.27 -23.56 -2.13
C LEU A 120 -31.17 -24.47 -2.68
N LYS A 121 -31.33 -25.80 -2.58
CA LYS A 121 -30.41 -26.75 -3.24
C LYS A 121 -30.46 -26.62 -4.76
N ILE A 122 -31.66 -26.54 -5.35
CA ILE A 122 -31.82 -26.31 -6.80
C ILE A 122 -31.20 -24.97 -7.21
N ALA A 123 -31.45 -23.91 -6.42
CA ALA A 123 -30.88 -22.59 -6.65
C ALA A 123 -29.35 -22.66 -6.71
N LYS A 124 -28.72 -23.26 -5.69
CA LYS A 124 -27.26 -23.39 -5.60
C LYS A 124 -26.67 -24.25 -6.73
N GLU A 125 -27.19 -25.45 -6.92
CA GLU A 125 -26.55 -26.47 -7.77
C GLU A 125 -26.76 -26.24 -9.26
N ARG A 126 -27.83 -25.52 -9.65
CA ARG A 126 -28.22 -25.33 -11.06
C ARG A 126 -28.14 -23.88 -11.49
N VAL A 127 -28.85 -22.99 -10.79
CA VAL A 127 -29.13 -21.64 -11.31
C VAL A 127 -28.02 -20.66 -10.92
N LEU A 128 -27.62 -20.64 -9.65
CA LEU A 128 -26.57 -19.74 -9.15
C LEU A 128 -25.17 -20.28 -9.40
N ARG A 129 -25.03 -21.51 -9.92
CA ARG A 129 -23.76 -22.13 -10.26
C ARG A 129 -23.12 -21.41 -11.47
N PRO A 130 -21.90 -20.87 -11.35
CA PRO A 130 -21.23 -20.20 -12.46
C PRO A 130 -20.82 -21.17 -13.58
N GLY A 131 -20.89 -20.70 -14.84
CA GLY A 131 -20.25 -21.36 -15.99
C GLY A 131 -20.96 -22.61 -16.52
N VAL A 132 -22.18 -22.91 -16.06
CA VAL A 132 -23.00 -24.03 -16.56
C VAL A 132 -24.17 -23.54 -17.42
N PRO A 133 -24.68 -24.34 -18.38
CA PRO A 133 -25.89 -23.98 -19.14
C PRO A 133 -27.08 -23.71 -18.21
N GLY A 134 -27.78 -22.59 -18.42
CA GLY A 134 -28.85 -22.11 -17.55
C GLY A 134 -28.41 -21.56 -16.18
N GLY A 135 -27.11 -21.62 -15.87
CA GLY A 135 -26.52 -21.14 -14.63
C GLY A 135 -26.02 -19.70 -14.72
N ALA A 136 -25.41 -19.25 -13.62
CA ALA A 136 -24.86 -17.91 -13.49
C ALA A 136 -23.63 -17.70 -14.38
N ARG A 137 -23.37 -16.45 -14.72
CA ARG A 137 -22.19 -16.02 -15.45
C ARG A 137 -20.99 -15.91 -14.51
N GLU A 138 -19.81 -16.22 -15.03
CA GLU A 138 -18.58 -16.19 -14.25
C GLU A 138 -18.14 -14.76 -13.87
N GLY A 139 -17.76 -14.59 -12.60
CA GLY A 139 -17.18 -13.36 -12.08
C GLY A 139 -18.14 -12.16 -12.05
N LEU A 140 -19.44 -12.37 -12.23
CA LEU A 140 -20.47 -11.34 -12.08
C LEU A 140 -21.16 -11.44 -10.70
N PRO A 141 -21.64 -10.31 -10.15
CA PRO A 141 -22.43 -10.31 -8.94
C PRO A 141 -23.68 -11.18 -9.09
N ARG A 142 -23.99 -11.95 -8.06
CA ARG A 142 -25.15 -12.84 -7.99
C ARG A 142 -26.01 -12.46 -6.80
N VAL A 143 -27.30 -12.27 -7.04
CA VAL A 143 -28.28 -11.87 -6.03
C VAL A 143 -29.39 -12.90 -5.95
N LEU A 144 -29.73 -13.33 -4.75
CA LEU A 144 -30.94 -14.09 -4.44
C LEU A 144 -31.92 -13.18 -3.70
N VAL A 145 -33.11 -13.00 -4.27
CA VAL A 145 -34.21 -12.28 -3.61
C VAL A 145 -35.28 -13.30 -3.22
N TRP A 146 -35.50 -13.47 -1.92
CA TRP A 146 -36.49 -14.42 -1.40
C TRP A 146 -37.78 -13.70 -0.99
N LEU A 147 -38.88 -14.01 -1.68
CA LEU A 147 -40.22 -13.50 -1.40
C LEU A 147 -41.03 -14.60 -0.71
N THR A 148 -41.54 -14.34 0.49
CA THR A 148 -42.25 -15.36 1.29
C THR A 148 -43.27 -14.78 2.28
N ASP A 149 -44.31 -15.56 2.59
CA ASP A 149 -45.22 -15.29 3.70
C ASP A 149 -44.62 -15.70 5.06
N GLY A 150 -43.53 -16.47 5.05
CA GLY A 150 -42.77 -16.91 6.23
C GLY A 150 -43.19 -18.23 6.85
N VAL A 151 -44.17 -18.93 6.30
CA VAL A 151 -44.76 -20.09 6.97
C VAL A 151 -43.91 -21.34 6.71
N ASN A 152 -43.35 -21.91 7.78
CA ASN A 152 -42.63 -23.18 7.78
C ASN A 152 -41.51 -23.32 6.72
N PRO A 153 -40.55 -22.38 6.60
CA PRO A 153 -39.50 -22.46 5.58
C PRO A 153 -38.51 -23.62 5.79
N GLY A 154 -38.57 -24.31 6.94
CA GLY A 154 -37.59 -25.32 7.35
C GLY A 154 -36.27 -24.70 7.83
N ASP A 155 -35.23 -25.53 7.96
CA ASP A 155 -33.89 -25.08 8.37
C ASP A 155 -33.12 -24.48 7.18
N VAL A 156 -33.32 -23.19 6.98
CA VAL A 156 -32.68 -22.41 5.90
C VAL A 156 -31.30 -21.86 6.27
N MET A 157 -30.88 -21.96 7.54
CA MET A 157 -29.69 -21.30 8.05
C MET A 157 -28.41 -21.80 7.37
N GLY A 158 -28.24 -23.12 7.29
CA GLY A 158 -27.09 -23.74 6.62
C GLY A 158 -27.02 -23.41 5.13
N PRO A 159 -28.08 -23.72 4.34
CA PRO A 159 -28.09 -23.42 2.91
C PRO A 159 -27.86 -21.93 2.56
N MET A 160 -28.45 -21.00 3.33
CA MET A 160 -28.25 -19.57 3.09
C MET A 160 -26.83 -19.12 3.44
N ALA A 161 -26.25 -19.65 4.52
CA ALA A 161 -24.86 -19.37 4.87
C ALA A 161 -23.89 -19.85 3.77
N GLU A 162 -24.14 -21.03 3.19
CA GLU A 162 -23.35 -21.53 2.06
C GLU A 162 -23.44 -20.62 0.83
N LEU A 163 -24.63 -20.14 0.46
CA LEU A 163 -24.81 -19.21 -0.65
C LEU A 163 -24.00 -17.92 -0.43
N ARG A 164 -24.08 -17.34 0.78
CA ARG A 164 -23.31 -16.14 1.12
C ARG A 164 -21.81 -16.38 1.10
N GLN A 165 -21.34 -17.54 1.57
CA GLN A 165 -19.92 -17.91 1.49
C GLN A 165 -19.41 -17.99 0.05
N GLU A 166 -20.28 -18.33 -0.90
CA GLU A 166 -19.96 -18.30 -2.32
C GLU A 166 -20.04 -16.89 -2.93
N GLY A 167 -20.32 -15.85 -2.14
CA GLY A 167 -20.43 -14.47 -2.63
C GLY A 167 -21.77 -14.15 -3.29
N ILE A 168 -22.83 -14.88 -2.93
CA ILE A 168 -24.20 -14.57 -3.38
C ILE A 168 -24.84 -13.65 -2.33
N ALA A 169 -25.25 -12.46 -2.74
CA ALA A 169 -25.99 -11.56 -1.87
C ALA A 169 -27.43 -12.04 -1.71
N VAL A 170 -27.94 -12.02 -0.49
CA VAL A 170 -29.28 -12.50 -0.14
C VAL A 170 -30.11 -11.35 0.41
N LEU A 171 -31.25 -11.09 -0.24
CA LEU A 171 -32.27 -10.13 0.17
C LEU A 171 -33.57 -10.88 0.46
N VAL A 172 -34.34 -10.42 1.43
CA VAL A 172 -35.61 -11.04 1.83
C VAL A 172 -36.72 -10.00 1.85
N VAL A 173 -37.84 -10.35 1.22
CA VAL A 173 -39.11 -9.64 1.32
C VAL A 173 -40.12 -10.58 1.96
N SER A 174 -40.56 -10.22 3.15
CA SER A 174 -41.54 -10.98 3.92
C SER A 174 -42.89 -10.26 3.94
N THR A 175 -43.97 -10.97 3.60
CA THR A 175 -45.33 -10.42 3.59
C THR A 175 -46.23 -10.93 4.71
N GLY A 176 -45.67 -11.66 5.68
CA GLY A 176 -46.48 -12.38 6.66
C GLY A 176 -45.78 -12.72 7.99
N HIS A 177 -46.04 -13.92 8.51
CA HIS A 177 -45.67 -14.38 9.86
C HIS A 177 -44.21 -14.86 9.98
N SER A 178 -43.29 -14.27 9.21
CA SER A 178 -41.88 -14.71 9.20
C SER A 178 -41.19 -14.47 10.54
N ASN A 179 -40.30 -15.40 10.91
CA ASN A 179 -39.45 -15.23 12.08
C ASN A 179 -38.32 -14.23 11.78
N TYR A 180 -38.43 -13.01 12.29
CA TYR A 180 -37.41 -11.96 12.15
C TYR A 180 -36.01 -12.41 12.54
N LEU A 181 -35.86 -13.21 13.61
CA LEU A 181 -34.55 -13.70 14.06
C LEU A 181 -33.92 -14.67 13.07
N VAL A 182 -34.70 -15.40 12.28
CA VAL A 182 -34.18 -16.23 11.20
C VAL A 182 -33.82 -15.35 10.00
N MET A 183 -34.73 -14.46 9.59
CA MET A 183 -34.54 -13.63 8.40
C MET A 183 -33.33 -12.70 8.50
N ARG A 184 -33.11 -12.09 9.66
CA ARG A 184 -31.95 -11.21 9.89
C ARG A 184 -30.60 -11.92 9.76
N GLU A 185 -30.55 -13.23 10.03
CA GLU A 185 -29.32 -14.02 9.98
C GLU A 185 -29.07 -14.61 8.59
N VAL A 186 -30.10 -14.73 7.75
CA VAL A 186 -29.98 -15.23 6.37
C VAL A 186 -29.70 -14.12 5.35
N VAL A 187 -30.09 -12.88 5.65
CA VAL A 187 -29.86 -11.70 4.79
C VAL A 187 -28.40 -11.27 4.81
N THR A 188 -27.92 -10.73 3.69
CA THR A 188 -26.59 -10.10 3.58
C THR A 188 -26.66 -8.69 4.19
N PRO A 189 -25.72 -8.24 5.04
CA PRO A 189 -25.72 -6.86 5.57
C PRO A 189 -25.57 -5.79 4.46
N PRO A 190 -26.04 -4.53 4.68
CA PRO A 190 -26.76 -4.04 5.86
C PRO A 190 -28.23 -4.49 5.90
N LEU A 191 -28.75 -4.73 7.11
CA LEU A 191 -30.11 -5.26 7.29
C LEU A 191 -31.17 -4.26 6.83
N GLU A 192 -30.98 -2.97 7.10
CA GLU A 192 -31.97 -1.93 6.79
C GLU A 192 -32.35 -1.84 5.31
N ASN A 193 -31.47 -2.28 4.41
CA ASN A 193 -31.69 -2.18 2.96
C ASN A 193 -31.98 -3.55 2.32
N HIS A 194 -31.81 -4.65 3.04
CA HIS A 194 -31.86 -6.01 2.46
C HIS A 194 -32.91 -6.91 3.11
N LEU A 195 -33.56 -6.47 4.19
CA LEU A 195 -34.63 -7.18 4.88
C LEU A 195 -35.88 -6.32 4.97
N TYR A 196 -36.93 -6.72 4.25
CA TYR A 196 -38.19 -6.00 4.21
C TYR A 196 -39.32 -6.83 4.82
N PHE A 197 -40.10 -6.20 5.70
CA PHE A 197 -41.38 -6.71 6.19
C PHE A 197 -42.46 -5.73 5.78
N VAL A 198 -43.37 -6.15 4.90
CA VAL A 198 -44.35 -5.27 4.28
C VAL A 198 -45.67 -6.01 4.15
N ASP A 199 -46.80 -5.31 4.24
CA ASP A 199 -48.09 -5.94 3.90
C ASP A 199 -48.11 -6.31 2.41
N ILE A 200 -48.84 -7.36 2.04
CA ILE A 200 -48.97 -7.80 0.66
C ILE A 200 -49.55 -6.70 -0.26
N ASP A 201 -50.42 -5.85 0.28
CA ASP A 201 -51.03 -4.76 -0.47
C ASP A 201 -50.08 -3.56 -0.63
N ASP A 202 -49.12 -3.42 0.27
CA ASP A 202 -48.19 -2.28 0.37
C ASP A 202 -46.80 -2.58 -0.19
N MET A 203 -46.57 -3.73 -0.81
CA MET A 203 -45.26 -4.09 -1.42
C MET A 203 -44.72 -3.01 -2.38
N SER A 204 -45.60 -2.25 -3.03
CA SER A 204 -45.21 -1.16 -3.93
C SER A 204 -44.31 -0.11 -3.25
N ILE A 205 -44.42 0.08 -1.92
CA ILE A 205 -43.64 1.05 -1.14
C ILE A 205 -42.13 0.74 -1.20
N ILE A 206 -41.75 -0.53 -1.22
CA ILE A 206 -40.35 -0.95 -1.17
C ILE A 206 -39.74 -1.17 -2.55
N THR A 207 -40.49 -0.92 -3.64
CA THR A 207 -40.07 -1.27 -5.00
C THR A 207 -38.78 -0.57 -5.38
N ASP A 208 -38.70 0.74 -5.16
CA ASP A 208 -37.52 1.53 -5.52
C ASP A 208 -36.33 1.21 -4.60
N ASP A 209 -36.57 1.11 -3.29
CA ASP A 209 -35.52 0.77 -2.31
C ASP A 209 -34.90 -0.61 -2.57
N LEU A 210 -35.73 -1.63 -2.82
CA LEU A 210 -35.26 -2.97 -3.15
C LEU A 210 -34.52 -2.99 -4.50
N ARG A 211 -35.01 -2.23 -5.47
CA ARG A 211 -34.34 -2.08 -6.77
C ARG A 211 -32.96 -1.46 -6.60
N ASP A 212 -32.87 -0.38 -5.84
CA ASP A 212 -31.62 0.31 -5.57
C ASP A 212 -30.65 -0.58 -4.79
N ALA A 213 -31.13 -1.37 -3.82
CA ALA A 213 -30.31 -2.35 -3.12
C ALA A 213 -29.71 -3.41 -4.08
N ILE A 214 -30.53 -3.98 -4.98
CA ILE A 214 -30.07 -4.92 -6.01
C ILE A 214 -29.01 -4.25 -6.91
N ILE A 215 -29.27 -3.02 -7.32
CA ILE A 215 -28.36 -2.24 -8.18
C ILE A 215 -27.03 -1.98 -7.48
N GLU A 216 -27.05 -1.56 -6.22
CA GLU A 216 -25.85 -1.25 -5.45
C GLU A 216 -25.01 -2.50 -5.22
N ILE A 217 -25.64 -3.66 -4.94
CA ILE A 217 -24.92 -4.93 -4.87
C ILE A 217 -24.26 -5.26 -6.21
N ILE A 218 -25.00 -5.14 -7.33
CA ILE A 218 -24.46 -5.39 -8.68
C ILE A 218 -23.35 -4.39 -9.06
N ARG A 219 -23.34 -3.20 -8.45
CA ARG A 219 -22.32 -2.16 -8.69
C ARG A 219 -21.09 -2.27 -7.79
N ALA A 220 -21.25 -2.70 -6.54
CA ALA A 220 -20.21 -2.66 -5.51
C ALA A 220 -18.95 -3.45 -5.87
N GLU A 221 -19.05 -4.47 -6.72
CA GLU A 221 -17.91 -5.32 -7.11
C GLU A 221 -17.18 -4.86 -8.39
N ARG A 222 -17.42 -3.62 -8.87
CA ARG A 222 -16.89 -3.15 -10.17
C ARG A 222 -15.56 -2.41 -10.12
N ILE A 223 -15.08 -1.98 -8.95
CA ILE A 223 -13.76 -1.33 -8.78
C ILE A 223 -12.88 -2.17 -7.86
N ASN A 224 -11.72 -2.58 -8.35
CA ASN A 224 -10.66 -3.21 -7.57
C ASN A 224 -9.46 -2.28 -7.44
N ILE A 225 -8.96 -2.06 -6.23
CA ILE A 225 -7.78 -1.24 -5.96
C ILE A 225 -6.64 -2.13 -5.48
N HIS A 226 -5.51 -2.09 -6.20
CA HIS A 226 -4.32 -2.89 -5.92
C HIS A 226 -3.03 -2.08 -6.14
N ASP A 227 -1.87 -2.71 -6.02
CA ASP A 227 -0.54 -2.07 -6.11
C ASP A 227 -0.37 -0.83 -5.21
N ILE A 228 -1.02 -0.85 -4.04
CA ILE A 228 -0.99 0.27 -3.11
C ILE A 228 0.42 0.42 -2.53
N SER A 229 1.00 1.59 -2.76
CA SER A 229 2.30 2.02 -2.25
C SER A 229 2.14 3.21 -1.29
N THR A 230 3.26 3.86 -0.94
CA THR A 230 3.25 5.08 -0.14
C THR A 230 2.79 6.32 -0.93
N ASN A 231 2.78 6.27 -2.27
CA ASN A 231 2.49 7.44 -3.11
C ASN A 231 1.69 7.16 -4.40
N SER A 232 1.24 5.92 -4.60
CA SER A 232 0.51 5.50 -5.79
C SER A 232 -0.35 4.28 -5.50
N ALA A 233 -1.39 4.07 -6.32
CA ALA A 233 -2.25 2.90 -6.32
C ALA A 233 -2.78 2.66 -7.74
N THR A 234 -3.17 1.43 -8.06
CA THR A 234 -3.79 1.08 -9.34
C THR A 234 -5.26 0.79 -9.11
N VAL A 235 -6.12 1.44 -9.90
CA VAL A 235 -7.56 1.22 -9.94
C VAL A 235 -7.87 0.39 -11.17
N GLN A 236 -8.67 -0.66 -11.01
CA GLN A 236 -9.09 -1.55 -12.08
C GLN A 236 -10.61 -1.71 -12.05
N TRP A 237 -11.22 -1.74 -13.23
CA TRP A 237 -12.66 -1.91 -13.41
C TRP A 237 -12.98 -2.76 -14.64
N ARG A 238 -14.21 -3.25 -14.74
CA ARG A 238 -14.72 -3.86 -15.97
C ARG A 238 -15.12 -2.77 -16.98
N PRO A 239 -14.64 -2.80 -18.23
CA PRO A 239 -15.02 -1.81 -19.25
C PRO A 239 -16.49 -1.95 -19.66
N VAL A 240 -17.33 -1.00 -19.23
CA VAL A 240 -18.73 -0.82 -19.65
C VAL A 240 -18.89 0.07 -20.90
N LEU A 241 -17.83 0.77 -21.34
CA LEU A 241 -17.85 1.66 -22.51
C LEU A 241 -17.20 1.01 -23.75
N SER A 242 -16.76 -0.25 -23.68
CA SER A 242 -16.11 -0.93 -24.80
C SER A 242 -17.05 -0.98 -26.02
N GLY A 243 -16.60 -0.41 -27.14
CA GLY A 243 -17.41 -0.30 -28.37
C GLY A 243 -18.38 0.89 -28.41
N LEU A 244 -18.51 1.65 -27.31
CA LEU A 244 -19.29 2.89 -27.27
C LEU A 244 -18.38 4.11 -27.47
N ARG A 245 -18.96 5.22 -27.93
CA ARG A 245 -18.28 6.52 -27.90
C ARG A 245 -18.37 7.10 -26.48
N GLY A 246 -17.22 7.25 -25.84
CA GLY A 246 -17.15 7.71 -24.46
C GLY A 246 -15.74 7.73 -23.87
N TYR A 247 -15.65 8.03 -22.58
CA TYR A 247 -14.43 7.97 -21.79
C TYR A 247 -14.76 7.74 -20.31
N TYR A 248 -13.77 7.30 -19.55
CA TYR A 248 -13.86 7.25 -18.08
C TYR A 248 -13.18 8.47 -17.48
N GLU A 249 -13.86 9.16 -16.57
CA GLU A 249 -13.28 10.16 -15.70
C GLU A 249 -13.04 9.55 -14.30
N VAL A 250 -11.77 9.44 -13.89
CA VAL A 250 -11.38 8.98 -12.55
C VAL A 250 -11.06 10.20 -11.70
N ARG A 251 -11.88 10.48 -10.69
CA ARG A 251 -11.66 11.53 -9.69
C ARG A 251 -11.15 10.90 -8.39
N PHE A 252 -10.13 11.46 -7.76
CA PHE A 252 -9.64 10.96 -6.47
C PHE A 252 -9.14 12.07 -5.55
N GLY A 253 -9.40 11.97 -4.25
CA GLY A 253 -8.97 12.96 -3.27
C GLY A 253 -8.88 12.37 -1.85
N PRO A 254 -8.13 13.00 -0.94
CA PRO A 254 -8.02 12.55 0.44
C PRO A 254 -9.39 12.63 1.13
N LEU A 255 -9.74 11.59 1.88
CA LEU A 255 -10.97 11.53 2.66
C LEU A 255 -10.86 12.54 3.80
N VAL A 256 -11.64 13.62 3.75
CA VAL A 256 -11.65 14.63 4.79
C VAL A 256 -12.38 14.06 6.01
N THR A 257 -11.64 13.71 7.05
CA THR A 257 -12.23 13.50 8.37
C THR A 257 -12.69 14.85 8.90
N GLN A 258 -14.00 15.10 8.89
CA GLN A 258 -14.57 16.19 9.66
C GLN A 258 -14.26 15.91 11.14
N VAL A 259 -13.31 16.66 11.70
CA VAL A 259 -13.14 16.72 13.15
C VAL A 259 -14.33 17.52 13.69
N PRO A 260 -15.22 16.93 14.51
CA PRO A 260 -16.31 17.67 15.10
C PRO A 260 -15.75 18.49 16.27
N GLY A 261 -15.45 19.77 16.04
CA GLY A 261 -15.05 20.67 17.11
C GLY A 261 -14.16 21.82 16.64
N GLY A 262 -14.77 22.84 16.04
CA GLY A 262 -14.09 24.07 15.67
C GLY A 262 -15.06 25.06 15.04
N GLY A 263 -15.99 25.58 15.84
CA GLY A 263 -16.89 26.64 15.42
C GLY A 263 -16.09 27.89 15.02
N GLY A 264 -16.34 28.40 13.82
CA GLY A 264 -15.73 29.62 13.32
C GLY A 264 -16.53 30.18 12.14
N GLY A 265 -17.41 31.14 12.44
CA GLY A 265 -17.79 32.25 11.58
C GLY A 265 -18.35 31.93 10.20
N ALA A 266 -19.69 31.98 10.08
CA ALA A 266 -20.35 32.24 8.81
C ALA A 266 -19.96 33.64 8.31
N GLU A 267 -19.16 33.71 7.24
CA GLU A 267 -19.06 34.91 6.41
C GLU A 267 -19.86 34.69 5.12
N THR A 268 -20.87 35.53 4.96
CA THR A 268 -21.74 35.64 3.80
C THR A 268 -20.98 36.36 2.69
N GLY A 269 -20.41 35.60 1.75
CA GLY A 269 -19.77 36.11 0.55
C GLY A 269 -20.50 35.63 -0.70
N THR A 270 -21.24 36.52 -1.37
CA THR A 270 -21.89 36.28 -2.66
C THR A 270 -20.85 36.13 -3.78
N SER A 271 -20.52 34.90 -4.17
CA SER A 271 -19.87 34.57 -5.45
C SER A 271 -20.05 33.08 -5.78
N PRO A 272 -20.52 32.72 -6.99
CA PRO A 272 -20.81 31.35 -7.37
C PRO A 272 -19.53 30.66 -7.88
N SER A 273 -18.54 30.43 -7.02
CA SER A 273 -17.40 29.56 -7.35
C SER A 273 -16.47 29.39 -6.14
N THR A 274 -16.80 28.51 -5.19
CA THR A 274 -15.82 27.83 -4.31
C THR A 274 -16.55 26.89 -3.37
N GLY A 275 -17.10 25.81 -3.92
CA GLY A 275 -17.59 24.68 -3.15
C GLY A 275 -17.17 23.40 -3.85
N GLY A 276 -15.98 22.89 -3.56
CA GLY A 276 -15.50 21.65 -4.15
C GLY A 276 -14.12 21.28 -3.64
N SER A 277 -14.06 20.20 -2.87
CA SER A 277 -12.86 19.50 -2.40
C SER A 277 -11.76 19.39 -3.48
N GLN A 278 -10.48 19.53 -3.11
CA GLN A 278 -9.36 19.26 -4.00
C GLN A 278 -9.28 17.77 -4.34
N TYR A 279 -9.93 17.36 -5.43
CA TYR A 279 -9.71 16.06 -6.06
C TYR A 279 -8.83 16.22 -7.29
N GLN A 280 -7.98 15.23 -7.54
CA GLN A 280 -7.26 15.06 -8.79
C GLN A 280 -8.13 14.30 -9.78
N ARG A 281 -7.87 14.49 -11.08
CA ARG A 281 -8.65 13.91 -12.17
C ARG A 281 -7.74 13.25 -13.21
N LEU A 282 -8.13 12.06 -13.66
CA LEU A 282 -7.55 11.35 -14.80
C LEU A 282 -8.68 11.01 -15.79
N VAL A 283 -8.36 11.00 -17.08
CA VAL A 283 -9.28 10.56 -18.14
C VAL A 283 -8.68 9.34 -18.80
N GLN A 284 -9.51 8.31 -19.01
CA GLN A 284 -9.14 7.06 -19.66
C GLN A 284 -10.07 6.79 -20.85
N PRO A 285 -9.58 6.17 -21.92
CA PRO A 285 -10.41 5.86 -23.08
C PRO A 285 -11.46 4.80 -22.75
N ALA A 286 -12.49 4.70 -23.60
CA ALA A 286 -13.64 3.82 -23.42
C ALA A 286 -13.30 2.31 -23.31
N ASP A 287 -12.19 1.89 -23.88
CA ASP A 287 -11.67 0.52 -23.86
C ASP A 287 -10.76 0.23 -22.64
N SER A 288 -10.44 1.26 -21.84
CA SER A 288 -9.60 1.09 -20.66
C SER A 288 -10.34 0.40 -19.52
N SER A 289 -9.60 -0.46 -18.84
CA SER A 289 -10.00 -1.16 -17.61
C SER A 289 -9.17 -0.75 -16.39
N THR A 290 -8.20 0.17 -16.55
CA THR A 290 -7.26 0.51 -15.46
C THR A 290 -6.82 1.98 -15.46
N ALA A 291 -6.47 2.49 -14.29
CA ALA A 291 -5.81 3.77 -14.11
C ALA A 291 -4.82 3.72 -12.94
N ARG A 292 -3.61 4.27 -13.14
CA ARG A 292 -2.60 4.42 -12.09
C ARG A 292 -2.68 5.80 -11.45
N LEU A 293 -3.02 5.84 -10.17
CA LEU A 293 -3.01 7.06 -9.35
C LEU A 293 -1.59 7.31 -8.84
N THR A 294 -1.09 8.53 -8.93
CA THR A 294 0.26 8.91 -8.50
C THR A 294 0.24 10.22 -7.72
N GLY A 295 1.35 10.55 -7.04
CA GLY A 295 1.42 11.78 -6.24
C GLY A 295 0.56 11.75 -4.97
N LEU A 296 0.24 10.55 -4.47
CA LEU A 296 -0.51 10.38 -3.23
C LEU A 296 0.40 10.66 -2.03
N LYS A 297 -0.19 11.18 -0.96
CA LYS A 297 0.45 11.32 0.36
C LYS A 297 0.47 9.98 1.09
N PRO A 298 1.57 9.62 1.76
CA PRO A 298 1.65 8.42 2.61
C PRO A 298 0.65 8.47 3.76
N ASP A 299 0.30 7.29 4.28
CA ASP A 299 -0.62 7.11 5.42
C ASP A 299 -1.92 7.94 5.33
N THR A 300 -2.44 8.11 4.12
CA THR A 300 -3.63 8.91 3.85
C THR A 300 -4.70 8.05 3.18
N THR A 301 -5.93 8.12 3.68
CA THR A 301 -7.10 7.49 3.06
C THR A 301 -7.62 8.35 1.92
N TYR A 302 -7.85 7.76 0.77
CA TYR A 302 -8.39 8.40 -0.43
C TYR A 302 -9.75 7.81 -0.79
N THR A 303 -10.62 8.67 -1.32
CA THR A 303 -11.81 8.27 -2.07
C THR A 303 -11.51 8.39 -3.56
N VAL A 304 -11.86 7.37 -4.33
CA VAL A 304 -11.81 7.37 -5.80
C VAL A 304 -13.20 7.18 -6.37
N THR A 305 -13.57 7.97 -7.36
CA THR A 305 -14.83 7.92 -8.09
C THR A 305 -14.55 7.76 -9.57
N LEU A 306 -15.06 6.69 -10.19
CA LEU A 306 -15.00 6.39 -11.61
C LEU A 306 -16.33 6.78 -12.26
N ILE A 307 -16.30 7.71 -13.21
CA ILE A 307 -17.49 8.25 -13.89
C ILE A 307 -17.39 7.85 -15.37
N PRO A 308 -18.25 6.94 -15.88
CA PRO A 308 -18.32 6.64 -17.30
C PRO A 308 -19.15 7.71 -18.01
N GLU A 309 -18.56 8.35 -19.02
CA GLU A 309 -19.22 9.38 -19.83
C GLU A 309 -19.45 8.84 -21.25
N SER A 310 -20.69 8.86 -21.72
CA SER A 310 -21.06 8.49 -23.09
C SER A 310 -22.22 9.34 -23.58
N ASN A 311 -22.24 9.61 -24.90
CA ASN A 311 -23.34 10.32 -25.56
C ASN A 311 -24.52 9.41 -25.93
N GLU A 312 -24.37 8.09 -25.78
CA GLU A 312 -25.38 7.10 -26.16
C GLU A 312 -26.17 6.59 -24.95
N HIS A 313 -25.50 6.48 -23.80
CA HIS A 313 -26.08 5.91 -22.59
C HIS A 313 -25.59 6.64 -21.33
N SER A 314 -26.50 6.83 -20.37
CA SER A 314 -26.16 7.34 -19.04
C SER A 314 -25.68 6.20 -18.15
N PHE A 315 -24.50 6.37 -17.54
CA PHE A 315 -23.95 5.43 -16.57
C PHE A 315 -23.79 6.11 -15.21
N ASN A 316 -23.95 5.31 -14.15
CA ASN A 316 -23.74 5.81 -12.80
C ASN A 316 -22.25 5.78 -12.44
N ALA A 317 -21.84 6.74 -11.61
CA ALA A 317 -20.50 6.78 -11.05
C ALA A 317 -20.30 5.66 -10.02
N LEU A 318 -19.10 5.09 -9.99
CA LEU A 318 -18.68 4.07 -9.03
C LEU A 318 -17.69 4.69 -8.06
N THR A 319 -17.78 4.38 -6.77
CA THR A 319 -16.90 4.97 -5.74
C THR A 319 -16.26 3.88 -4.87
N ALA A 320 -14.98 4.06 -4.51
CA ALA A 320 -14.25 3.18 -3.61
C ALA A 320 -13.28 3.99 -2.72
N THR A 321 -12.84 3.40 -1.62
CA THR A 321 -11.86 4.02 -0.70
C THR A 321 -10.66 3.11 -0.46
N PHE A 322 -9.47 3.69 -0.27
CA PHE A 322 -8.25 2.96 0.06
C PHE A 322 -7.28 3.81 0.88
N THR A 323 -6.36 3.18 1.61
CA THR A 323 -5.34 3.87 2.42
C THR A 323 -3.94 3.54 1.91
N THR A 324 -3.15 4.56 1.61
CA THR A 324 -1.73 4.39 1.19
C THR A 324 -0.87 3.89 2.34
N LYS A 325 0.24 3.20 2.03
CA LYS A 325 1.19 2.73 3.04
C LYS A 325 1.89 3.88 3.78
N PRO A 326 2.34 3.67 5.03
CA PRO A 326 3.10 4.68 5.76
C PRO A 326 4.49 4.91 5.18
N GLU A 327 4.98 6.15 5.30
CA GLU A 327 6.33 6.57 4.89
C GLU A 327 7.36 6.03 5.89
N VAL A 328 8.18 5.06 5.48
CA VAL A 328 9.34 4.63 6.27
C VAL A 328 10.44 5.67 6.07
N LEU A 329 11.13 6.13 7.12
CA LEU A 329 12.24 7.09 6.98
C LEU A 329 13.59 6.40 7.16
N SER A 330 14.41 6.39 6.12
CA SER A 330 15.86 6.17 6.13
C SER A 330 16.67 7.43 6.51
N PRO A 331 17.92 7.32 7.00
CA PRO A 331 18.52 6.09 7.52
C PRO A 331 17.83 5.66 8.82
N SER A 332 17.54 4.37 8.96
CA SER A 332 17.14 3.78 10.24
C SER A 332 18.34 3.20 10.98
N VAL A 333 19.38 2.82 10.24
CA VAL A 333 20.65 2.30 10.77
C VAL A 333 21.81 2.99 10.05
N VAL A 334 22.85 3.33 10.82
CA VAL A 334 24.13 3.83 10.33
C VAL A 334 25.24 3.01 10.99
N THR A 335 26.21 2.56 10.20
CA THR A 335 27.35 1.75 10.67
C THR A 335 28.67 2.26 10.09
N VAL A 336 29.75 2.03 10.83
CA VAL A 336 31.12 2.21 10.36
C VAL A 336 31.58 0.88 9.78
N THR A 337 31.95 0.86 8.50
CA THR A 337 32.34 -0.38 7.80
C THR A 337 33.85 -0.57 7.74
N GLU A 338 34.60 0.53 7.57
CA GLU A 338 36.07 0.51 7.49
C GLU A 338 36.61 1.75 8.22
N SER A 339 37.71 1.58 8.94
CA SER A 339 38.47 2.66 9.56
C SER A 339 39.92 2.56 9.11
N GLY A 340 40.52 3.69 8.76
CA GLY A 340 41.95 3.85 8.55
C GLY A 340 42.47 5.07 9.32
N ALA A 341 43.75 5.38 9.16
CA ALA A 341 44.38 6.48 9.89
C ALA A 341 43.77 7.85 9.56
N THR A 342 43.49 8.13 8.28
CA THR A 342 42.98 9.45 7.84
C THR A 342 41.60 9.36 7.17
N SER A 343 40.96 8.20 7.23
CA SER A 343 39.69 7.97 6.55
C SER A 343 38.78 7.00 7.27
N VAL A 344 37.47 7.19 7.13
CA VAL A 344 36.45 6.28 7.66
C VAL A 344 35.37 6.06 6.60
N ARG A 345 35.01 4.80 6.34
CA ARG A 345 33.88 4.46 5.49
C ARG A 345 32.64 4.23 6.34
N LEU A 346 31.56 4.94 5.97
CA LEU A 346 30.25 4.84 6.60
C LEU A 346 29.28 4.14 5.66
N SER A 347 28.31 3.42 6.22
CA SER A 347 27.18 2.88 5.48
C SER A 347 25.86 3.06 6.23
N TRP A 348 24.77 3.19 5.49
CA TRP A 348 23.44 3.38 6.07
C TRP A 348 22.36 2.66 5.27
N GLY A 349 21.21 2.42 5.90
CA GLY A 349 20.09 1.80 5.22
C GLY A 349 18.79 1.85 6.00
N PRO A 350 17.70 1.34 5.39
CA PRO A 350 17.58 0.95 3.97
C PRO A 350 17.58 2.16 3.02
N LEU A 351 17.88 1.98 1.73
CA LEU A 351 17.80 3.08 0.73
C LEU A 351 16.36 3.34 0.27
N GLN A 352 16.05 4.61 -0.02
CA GLN A 352 14.75 5.02 -0.56
C GLN A 352 14.89 6.09 -1.64
N PRO A 353 15.41 5.72 -2.82
CA PRO A 353 15.77 6.69 -3.87
C PRO A 353 14.57 7.43 -4.48
N GLN A 354 13.34 6.94 -4.27
CA GLN A 354 12.12 7.58 -4.78
C GLN A 354 11.60 8.71 -3.88
N THR A 355 11.94 8.69 -2.59
CA THR A 355 11.41 9.64 -1.58
C THR A 355 12.51 10.53 -1.01
N VAL A 356 13.74 10.03 -0.90
CA VAL A 356 14.93 10.78 -0.49
C VAL A 356 15.47 11.59 -1.66
N THR A 357 15.76 12.87 -1.39
CA THR A 357 16.36 13.81 -2.36
C THR A 357 17.88 13.85 -2.23
N SER A 358 18.41 13.83 -1.01
CA SER A 358 19.84 13.80 -0.70
C SER A 358 20.10 13.34 0.73
N TYR A 359 21.30 12.85 0.99
CA TYR A 359 21.82 12.62 2.34
C TYR A 359 22.84 13.71 2.69
N TYR A 360 22.69 14.31 3.87
CA TYR A 360 23.59 15.32 4.40
C TYR A 360 24.35 14.74 5.59
N ILE A 361 25.67 14.78 5.53
CA ILE A 361 26.56 14.19 6.54
C ILE A 361 27.28 15.32 7.24
N GLU A 362 27.21 15.33 8.56
CA GLU A 362 27.89 16.26 9.43
C GLU A 362 28.84 15.48 10.33
N TYR A 363 30.08 15.93 10.46
CA TYR A 363 31.06 15.24 11.28
C TYR A 363 32.07 16.20 11.91
N SER A 364 32.39 15.96 13.17
CA SER A 364 33.34 16.77 13.94
C SER A 364 34.11 15.91 14.93
N PRO A 365 35.40 16.20 15.22
CA PRO A 365 36.14 15.45 16.22
C PRO A 365 35.62 15.79 17.62
N LEU A 366 35.59 14.78 18.48
CA LEU A 366 35.19 14.91 19.89
C LEU A 366 36.43 15.16 20.77
N PRO A 367 36.32 15.94 21.87
CA PRO A 367 35.10 16.58 22.37
C PRO A 367 34.81 17.94 21.72
N ARG A 368 35.78 18.53 21.02
CA ARG A 368 35.64 19.82 20.32
C ARG A 368 36.41 19.76 19.01
N GLY A 369 35.87 20.42 17.99
CA GLY A 369 36.53 20.61 16.70
C GLY A 369 35.61 21.27 15.70
N GLU A 370 36.15 21.56 14.52
CA GLU A 370 35.40 22.17 13.43
C GLU A 370 34.41 21.18 12.81
N LEU A 371 33.18 21.64 12.57
CA LEU A 371 32.14 20.87 11.91
C LEU A 371 32.43 20.82 10.41
N ARG A 372 32.56 19.62 9.88
CA ARG A 372 32.70 19.36 8.45
C ARG A 372 31.44 18.72 7.91
N THR A 373 31.16 18.97 6.63
CA THR A 373 29.90 18.58 6.01
C THR A 373 30.13 17.97 4.64
N ALA A 374 29.37 16.94 4.29
CA ALA A 374 29.36 16.34 2.96
C ALA A 374 27.92 16.08 2.51
N THR A 375 27.68 16.13 1.20
CA THR A 375 26.38 15.79 0.62
C THR A 375 26.53 14.60 -0.31
N VAL A 376 25.65 13.62 -0.13
CA VAL A 376 25.66 12.34 -0.85
C VAL A 376 24.35 12.18 -1.62
N HIS A 377 24.46 11.58 -2.82
CA HIS A 377 23.32 11.42 -3.71
C HIS A 377 22.30 10.41 -3.17
N ARG A 378 21.01 10.57 -3.53
CA ARG A 378 19.89 9.72 -3.04
C ARG A 378 20.02 8.21 -3.30
N THR A 379 20.88 7.81 -4.24
CA THR A 379 21.10 6.40 -4.61
C THR A 379 22.29 5.76 -3.88
N GLN A 380 23.08 6.54 -3.15
CA GLN A 380 24.25 6.05 -2.42
C GLN A 380 23.89 5.75 -0.97
N ASN A 381 24.37 4.60 -0.48
CA ASN A 381 24.19 4.13 0.90
C ASN A 381 25.50 4.09 1.69
N SER A 382 26.59 4.61 1.11
CA SER A 382 27.91 4.62 1.73
C SER A 382 28.69 5.82 1.24
N THR A 383 29.57 6.33 2.11
CA THR A 383 30.54 7.38 1.77
C THR A 383 31.84 7.14 2.52
N LEU A 384 32.95 7.57 1.90
CA LEU A 384 34.26 7.62 2.54
C LEU A 384 34.50 9.06 2.99
N LEU A 385 34.73 9.25 4.28
CA LEU A 385 35.23 10.51 4.82
C LEU A 385 36.76 10.46 4.79
N THR A 386 37.40 11.48 4.23
CA THR A 386 38.86 11.60 4.10
C THR A 386 39.38 12.80 4.90
N ASP A 387 40.71 12.96 4.91
CA ASP A 387 41.41 14.08 5.54
C ASP A 387 41.07 14.20 7.03
N LEU A 388 40.88 13.05 7.68
CA LEU A 388 40.65 12.95 9.11
C LEU A 388 41.98 12.91 9.86
N GLN A 389 41.98 13.42 11.07
CA GLN A 389 43.12 13.28 11.98
C GLN A 389 43.23 11.83 12.46
N PRO A 390 44.43 11.22 12.44
CA PRO A 390 44.69 9.90 13.03
C PRO A 390 44.39 9.83 14.52
N GLY A 391 44.05 8.63 14.99
CA GLY A 391 43.80 8.31 16.40
C GLY A 391 42.67 9.12 17.05
N THR A 392 41.73 9.65 16.25
CA THR A 392 40.73 10.62 16.68
C THR A 392 39.31 10.06 16.57
N THR A 393 38.48 10.30 17.59
CA THR A 393 37.06 9.93 17.57
C THR A 393 36.22 11.07 16.99
N TYR A 394 35.42 10.76 15.98
CA TYR A 394 34.46 11.66 15.35
C TYR A 394 33.03 11.28 15.75
N LEU A 395 32.18 12.28 15.99
CA LEU A 395 30.73 12.11 15.93
C LEU A 395 30.30 12.39 14.50
N VAL A 396 29.62 11.43 13.88
CA VAL A 396 29.10 11.57 12.52
C VAL A 396 27.57 11.46 12.56
N THR A 397 26.88 12.44 11.99
CA THR A 397 25.43 12.48 11.85
C THR A 397 25.05 12.45 10.38
N ILE A 398 24.20 11.50 9.99
CA ILE A 398 23.68 11.37 8.63
C ILE A 398 22.19 11.72 8.66
N THR A 399 21.80 12.74 7.88
CA THR A 399 20.44 13.23 7.77
C THR A 399 19.91 13.01 6.36
N ALA A 400 18.84 12.24 6.21
CA ALA A 400 18.13 12.14 4.93
C ALA A 400 17.10 13.27 4.79
N ARG A 401 17.10 13.92 3.63
CA ARG A 401 16.10 14.93 3.26
C ARG A 401 15.06 14.34 2.30
N TYR A 402 13.80 14.36 2.70
CA TYR A 402 12.71 13.82 1.90
C TYR A 402 12.04 14.90 1.06
N ALA A 403 11.49 14.52 -0.10
CA ALA A 403 10.66 15.41 -0.91
C ALA A 403 9.41 15.89 -0.15
N SER A 404 8.95 15.13 0.85
CA SER A 404 7.86 15.50 1.77
C SER A 404 8.23 16.64 2.74
N GLY A 405 9.49 17.05 2.81
CA GLY A 405 10.00 18.01 3.79
C GLY A 405 10.32 17.40 5.16
N LYS A 406 9.96 16.14 5.40
CA LYS A 406 10.38 15.40 6.59
C LYS A 406 11.88 15.10 6.54
N GLY A 407 12.49 14.92 7.70
CA GLY A 407 13.90 14.56 7.84
C GLY A 407 14.10 13.49 8.91
N LYS A 408 15.06 12.60 8.69
CA LYS A 408 15.50 11.64 9.70
C LYS A 408 17.01 11.69 9.80
N ALA A 409 17.50 11.90 11.01
CA ALA A 409 18.92 11.93 11.34
C ALA A 409 19.28 10.75 12.23
N MET A 410 20.47 10.19 12.01
CA MET A 410 21.06 9.14 12.84
C MET A 410 22.53 9.49 13.05
N SER A 411 23.04 9.23 14.26
CA SER A 411 24.43 9.53 14.62
C SER A 411 25.19 8.28 15.03
N VAL A 412 26.47 8.22 14.68
CA VAL A 412 27.40 7.16 15.07
C VAL A 412 28.74 7.76 15.48
N LYS A 413 29.46 7.09 16.37
CA LYS A 413 30.87 7.43 16.67
C LYS A 413 31.77 6.62 15.74
N ALA A 414 32.74 7.29 15.12
CA ALA A 414 33.75 6.66 14.29
C ALA A 414 35.15 7.00 14.81
N CYS A 415 35.99 5.99 14.96
CA CYS A 415 37.38 6.17 15.37
C CYS A 415 38.29 5.96 14.16
N THR A 416 39.18 6.91 13.92
CA THR A 416 40.30 6.73 12.99
C THR A 416 41.41 5.93 13.66
N GLU A 417 42.16 5.18 12.86
CA GLU A 417 43.30 4.41 13.35
C GLU A 417 44.47 5.35 13.71
N GLU A 418 45.36 4.88 14.56
CA GLU A 418 46.59 5.60 14.91
C GLU A 418 47.58 5.52 13.75
N GLU A 419 48.27 6.63 13.46
CA GLU A 419 49.35 6.63 12.48
C GLU A 419 50.60 5.98 13.08
N THR A 420 51.19 5.00 12.37
CA THR A 420 52.32 4.22 12.87
C THR A 420 53.55 4.38 11.97
N PRO A 421 54.23 5.54 11.99
CA PRO A 421 55.37 5.80 11.12
C PRO A 421 56.50 4.75 11.28
N ALA A 422 57.12 4.36 10.18
CA ALA A 422 58.24 3.41 10.23
C ALA A 422 59.51 4.11 10.72
N LEU A 423 60.37 3.36 11.43
CA LEU A 423 61.72 3.82 11.74
C LEU A 423 62.60 3.83 10.47
N ALA A 424 63.55 4.76 10.42
CA ALA A 424 64.53 4.89 9.34
C ALA A 424 65.95 5.05 9.90
N ASP A 425 66.95 4.89 9.03
CA ASP A 425 68.37 5.19 9.30
C ASP A 425 68.93 4.57 10.59
N LEU A 426 68.66 3.28 10.85
CA LEU A 426 69.29 2.59 11.99
C LEU A 426 70.81 2.49 11.77
N GLN A 427 71.59 3.17 12.61
CA GLN A 427 73.05 3.16 12.58
C GLN A 427 73.62 2.65 13.89
N LEU A 428 74.60 1.74 13.79
CA LEU A 428 75.36 1.19 14.90
C LEU A 428 76.81 1.67 14.79
N THR A 429 77.30 2.41 15.78
CA THR A 429 78.70 2.84 15.86
C THR A 429 79.36 2.18 17.06
N THR A 430 80.40 1.36 16.84
CA THR A 430 81.16 0.73 17.93
C THR A 430 81.95 1.79 18.70
N VAL A 431 81.78 1.83 20.03
CA VAL A 431 82.40 2.83 20.93
C VAL A 431 83.24 2.18 22.04
N GLY A 432 83.61 0.91 21.85
CA GLY A 432 84.39 0.09 22.77
C GLY A 432 84.45 -1.36 22.29
N SER A 433 85.08 -2.24 23.07
CA SER A 433 85.17 -3.69 22.77
C SER A 433 83.86 -4.44 23.00
N ASP A 434 82.91 -3.85 23.72
CA ASP A 434 81.61 -4.45 24.08
C ASP A 434 80.45 -3.43 24.10
N ALA A 435 80.62 -2.27 23.47
CA ALA A 435 79.67 -1.17 23.53
C ALA A 435 79.38 -0.54 22.15
N VAL A 436 78.10 -0.24 21.89
CA VAL A 436 77.63 0.35 20.62
C VAL A 436 76.72 1.54 20.89
N GLN A 437 76.96 2.63 20.17
CA GLN A 437 76.02 3.73 20.03
C GLN A 437 75.00 3.37 18.94
N VAL A 438 73.72 3.38 19.31
CA VAL A 438 72.59 3.08 18.43
C VAL A 438 71.89 4.40 18.12
N ASN A 439 71.73 4.73 16.84
CA ASN A 439 71.00 5.92 16.37
C ASN A 439 69.90 5.50 15.37
N TRP A 440 68.74 6.15 15.41
CA TRP A 440 67.66 5.95 14.43
C TRP A 440 66.88 7.24 14.21
N LYS A 441 66.07 7.28 13.15
CA LYS A 441 65.15 8.38 12.85
C LYS A 441 63.70 7.88 12.80
N VAL A 442 62.76 8.80 13.05
CA VAL A 442 61.32 8.56 12.97
C VAL A 442 60.64 9.75 12.28
N GLY A 443 59.54 9.49 11.57
CA GLY A 443 58.70 10.52 10.96
C GLY A 443 57.93 11.36 11.99
N GLU A 444 57.18 12.36 11.51
CA GLU A 444 56.30 13.18 12.36
C GLU A 444 55.19 12.31 13.01
N GLY A 445 54.74 12.69 14.22
CA GLY A 445 53.78 11.88 14.99
C GLY A 445 54.42 10.71 15.76
N GLY A 446 55.66 10.89 16.25
CA GLY A 446 56.49 9.84 16.84
C GLY A 446 55.84 8.97 17.93
N PRO A 447 56.35 7.74 18.12
CA PRO A 447 55.78 6.73 18.99
C PRO A 447 55.80 7.13 20.46
N SER A 448 54.99 6.47 21.29
CA SER A 448 54.98 6.61 22.76
C SER A 448 56.28 6.14 23.44
N GLY A 449 57.16 5.45 22.71
CA GLY A 449 58.47 5.02 23.18
C GLY A 449 59.15 4.05 22.20
N TYR A 450 60.30 3.52 22.59
CA TYR A 450 61.04 2.54 21.80
C TYR A 450 61.41 1.33 22.64
N LEU A 451 61.37 0.16 22.02
CA LEU A 451 61.85 -1.09 22.57
C LEU A 451 63.09 -1.55 21.81
N LEU A 452 64.22 -1.56 22.50
CA LEU A 452 65.47 -2.07 21.95
C LEU A 452 65.72 -3.46 22.48
N THR A 453 66.12 -4.37 21.59
CA THR A 453 66.49 -5.75 21.96
C THR A 453 67.81 -6.13 21.33
N TRP A 454 68.67 -6.83 22.06
CA TRP A 454 69.90 -7.38 21.51
C TRP A 454 70.17 -8.80 22.00
N GLU A 455 70.75 -9.61 21.11
CA GLU A 455 71.09 -11.01 21.37
C GLU A 455 72.36 -11.42 20.62
N GLY A 456 73.09 -12.40 21.15
CA GLY A 456 74.29 -12.94 20.52
C GLY A 456 73.96 -13.89 19.36
N GLN A 457 74.73 -13.81 18.27
CA GLN A 457 74.43 -14.55 17.03
C GLN A 457 74.96 -16.00 17.01
N GLN A 458 75.62 -16.49 18.07
CA GLN A 458 76.17 -17.86 18.11
C GLN A 458 75.12 -18.91 18.50
N SER A 459 75.04 -19.94 17.66
CA SER A 459 74.09 -21.06 17.69
C SER A 459 74.33 -22.03 18.86
N SER A 460 73.23 -22.39 19.55
CA SER A 460 72.99 -23.62 20.35
C SER A 460 72.77 -23.46 21.86
N ALA A 461 72.85 -22.26 22.43
CA ALA A 461 72.29 -21.99 23.76
C ALA A 461 71.31 -20.82 23.62
N THR A 462 70.19 -20.84 24.34
CA THR A 462 69.24 -19.73 24.41
C THR A 462 69.98 -18.47 24.84
N GLY A 463 70.45 -17.68 23.86
CA GLY A 463 71.11 -16.41 24.11
C GLY A 463 70.15 -15.52 24.87
N GLN A 464 70.59 -15.01 26.02
CA GLN A 464 69.76 -14.17 26.87
C GLN A 464 69.45 -12.87 26.11
N ARG A 465 68.26 -12.80 25.51
CA ARG A 465 67.80 -11.63 24.77
C ARG A 465 67.60 -10.49 25.75
N SER A 466 68.48 -9.51 25.67
CA SER A 466 68.44 -8.34 26.52
C SER A 466 67.54 -7.29 25.89
N THR A 467 66.85 -6.53 26.73
CA THR A 467 65.79 -5.62 26.31
C THR A 467 65.85 -4.34 27.14
N VAL A 468 65.65 -3.19 26.49
CA VAL A 468 65.53 -1.89 27.17
C VAL A 468 64.42 -1.07 26.54
N TYR A 469 63.61 -0.42 27.37
CA TYR A 469 62.59 0.54 26.95
C TYR A 469 63.14 1.96 27.05
N LEU A 470 62.88 2.77 26.04
CA LEU A 470 63.27 4.17 25.99
C LEU A 470 62.05 5.09 25.83
N PRO A 471 62.09 6.29 26.41
CA PRO A 471 61.04 7.30 26.27
C PRO A 471 60.93 7.82 24.81
N PRO A 472 59.82 8.48 24.45
CA PRO A 472 59.49 8.87 23.07
C PRO A 472 60.45 9.89 22.44
N ASP A 473 61.15 10.67 23.26
CA ASP A 473 62.15 11.67 22.87
C ASP A 473 63.53 11.06 22.53
N SER A 474 63.73 9.78 22.80
CA SER A 474 64.99 9.09 22.53
C SER A 474 65.15 8.75 21.03
N GLN A 475 66.19 9.29 20.40
CA GLN A 475 66.63 8.90 19.04
C GLN A 475 68.02 8.24 19.02
N THR A 476 68.62 8.11 20.20
CA THR A 476 69.94 7.55 20.38
C THR A 476 70.08 6.90 21.75
N THR A 477 70.87 5.85 21.86
CA THR A 477 71.28 5.27 23.15
C THR A 477 72.60 4.53 23.04
N ARG A 478 73.27 4.34 24.17
CA ARG A 478 74.49 3.53 24.26
C ARG A 478 74.15 2.20 24.93
N LEU A 479 74.38 1.11 24.21
CA LEU A 479 74.30 -0.24 24.75
C LEU A 479 75.71 -0.70 25.16
N THR A 480 75.83 -1.41 26.29
CA THR A 480 77.09 -1.93 26.84
C THR A 480 76.96 -3.41 27.18
N ASN A 481 78.07 -4.11 27.41
CA ASN A 481 78.12 -5.55 27.68
C ASN A 481 77.52 -6.40 26.54
N LEU A 482 77.74 -6.00 25.28
CA LEU A 482 77.28 -6.77 24.12
C LEU A 482 78.22 -7.94 23.83
N PRO A 483 77.69 -9.08 23.34
CA PRO A 483 78.51 -10.18 22.87
C PRO A 483 79.27 -9.82 21.57
N PRO A 484 80.35 -10.56 21.21
CA PRO A 484 81.22 -10.24 20.07
C PRO A 484 80.50 -10.10 18.71
N SER A 485 79.37 -10.75 18.53
CA SER A 485 78.47 -10.53 17.40
C SER A 485 77.04 -10.45 17.91
N ALA A 486 76.49 -9.23 17.90
CA ALA A 486 75.19 -8.93 18.50
C ALA A 486 74.20 -8.40 17.46
N ARG A 487 73.03 -9.04 17.36
CA ARG A 487 71.90 -8.53 16.57
C ARG A 487 71.13 -7.52 17.43
N VAL A 488 71.19 -6.24 17.08
CA VAL A 488 70.49 -5.15 17.77
C VAL A 488 69.26 -4.76 16.96
N CYS A 489 68.11 -4.73 17.59
CA CYS A 489 66.85 -4.28 16.99
C CYS A 489 66.25 -3.13 17.78
N VAL A 490 65.69 -2.15 17.08
CA VAL A 490 64.91 -1.03 17.62
C VAL A 490 63.48 -1.15 17.09
N SER A 491 62.47 -1.07 17.95
CA SER A 491 61.06 -1.09 17.54
C SER A 491 60.28 0.05 18.19
N PRO A 492 59.43 0.77 17.45
CA PRO A 492 58.57 1.81 18.02
C PRO A 492 57.41 1.17 18.80
N ILE A 493 56.95 1.84 19.85
CA ILE A 493 55.79 1.45 20.66
C ILE A 493 54.71 2.54 20.54
N TYR A 494 53.55 2.16 20.02
CA TYR A 494 52.36 3.00 19.85
C TYR A 494 51.29 2.64 20.88
N HIS A 495 50.22 3.44 21.01
CA HIS A 495 49.10 3.09 21.91
C HIS A 495 48.41 1.79 21.49
N THR A 496 48.38 1.52 20.19
CA THR A 496 47.84 0.29 19.60
C THR A 496 48.77 -0.92 19.69
N GLY A 497 50.06 -0.74 20.01
CA GLY A 497 51.02 -1.84 20.20
C GLY A 497 52.41 -1.59 19.62
N ARG A 498 53.19 -2.67 19.45
CA ARG A 498 54.56 -2.61 18.88
C ARG A 498 54.50 -2.46 17.37
N GLY A 499 55.10 -1.40 16.83
CA GLY A 499 55.24 -1.20 15.39
C GLY A 499 56.42 -1.93 14.77
N ASN A 500 56.57 -1.82 13.46
CA ASN A 500 57.64 -2.46 12.70
C ASN A 500 59.01 -1.88 13.08
N GLY A 501 59.92 -2.75 13.53
CA GLY A 501 61.27 -2.37 13.97
C GLY A 501 62.34 -2.60 12.92
N LEU A 502 63.50 -1.97 13.12
CA LEU A 502 64.73 -2.18 12.35
C LEU A 502 65.71 -3.03 13.16
N CYS A 503 66.49 -3.86 12.48
CA CYS A 503 67.55 -4.65 13.09
C CYS A 503 68.85 -4.51 12.30
N CYS A 504 69.98 -4.43 13.01
CA CYS A 504 71.33 -4.44 12.43
C CYS A 504 72.26 -5.27 13.34
N THR A 505 73.33 -5.82 12.78
CA THR A 505 74.31 -6.60 13.54
C THR A 505 75.55 -5.74 13.80
N ALA A 506 76.00 -5.70 15.06
CA ALA A 506 77.29 -5.17 15.45
C ALA A 506 78.30 -6.30 15.65
N ASN A 507 79.49 -6.16 15.08
CA ASN A 507 80.61 -7.09 15.28
C ASN A 507 81.75 -6.37 15.97
N PHE A 508 82.25 -6.96 17.05
CA PHE A 508 83.42 -6.49 17.79
C PHE A 508 84.61 -7.36 17.42
N HIS A 509 85.72 -6.73 17.03
CA HIS A 509 86.96 -7.47 16.79
C HIS A 509 87.60 -7.80 18.13
N PRO A 510 88.05 -9.05 18.37
CA PRO A 510 88.90 -9.34 19.50
C PRO A 510 90.24 -8.60 19.30
N ASP A 511 90.65 -7.80 20.28
CA ASP A 511 91.95 -7.14 20.26
C ASP A 511 93.06 -8.18 20.05
N LEU A 512 93.76 -8.09 18.91
CA LEU A 512 95.03 -8.78 18.70
C LEU A 512 96.06 -8.13 19.62
N LEU A 513 96.35 -8.78 20.74
CA LEU A 513 97.53 -8.51 21.56
C LEU A 513 98.77 -8.56 20.67
N THR A 514 99.35 -7.39 20.39
CA THR A 514 100.69 -7.27 19.79
C THR A 514 101.73 -7.82 20.77
N TYR A 515 102.12 -9.09 20.59
CA TYR A 515 103.35 -9.64 21.15
C TYR A 515 104.56 -9.06 20.39
N GLY A 516 105.29 -8.12 21.02
CA GLY A 516 106.63 -7.72 20.59
C GLY A 516 107.67 -8.41 21.48
N TYR A 517 108.39 -9.38 20.93
CA TYR A 517 109.55 -10.03 21.55
C TYR A 517 110.77 -9.11 21.56
N GLN A 518 111.56 -9.15 22.64
CA GLN A 518 112.92 -8.60 22.73
C GLN A 518 113.89 -9.39 21.84
N SER A 519 114.74 -8.68 21.09
CA SER A 519 116.19 -8.90 20.90
C SER A 519 116.81 -7.64 20.31
#